data_AF-A0A7C7RI55-F1
#
_entry.id   AF-A0A7C7RI55-F1
#
_cell.length_a   1.000
_cell.length_b   1.000
_cell.length_c   1.000
_cell.angle_alpha   90.00
_cell.angle_beta   90.00
_cell.angle_gamma   90.00
#
_symmetry.space_group_name_H-M   'P 1'
#
loop_
_entity.id
_entity.type
_entity.pdbx_description
1 polymer ?
#
loop_
_entity_poly.entity_id
_entity_poly.type
_entity_poly.pdbx_seq_one_letter_code
_entity_poly.pdbx_strand_id
1 'polypeptide(L)'
;MEKWKTVVEARTEGKVKIQTFPGSTLLGAKNMLDGVMDGVADIGCLALPYMPGRFPLLAGVDLPVGFRNAATANAVLFDLYSKYQPKSLSKVKVLTLFAAPPANIISKKPIRTLQDLEGYELRCTGAGVEPLKLLGAVPVAMPAYDPQRHRRRSIRLRGYDYTQPGVYFITICTHQRAPLFGQVVDGEMVLNVYGEIVRTCWREIPDHFPHVELDAFVVMPNHIHGIIVIVDHVVGATHASPLRHMHTSRPSERVPPRGPASGSLGAIVGSFKSAVTRRINALRGTPGAPVWQRNYYEHIIRSERALDAIRQYIAENPARWHLDRYNPNAVGPDPRARDLWRLLQNDARTRSLHGGGEASPRPYHNACRDQEEDQP
;
A
#
# COMPACT_ATOMS: atom_id res chain seq x y z
N MET A 1 15.76 -5.96 -18.48
CA MET A 1 14.55 -6.09 -19.31
C MET A 1 14.51 -5.02 -20.40
N GLU A 2 14.42 -3.73 -20.08
CA GLU A 2 14.30 -2.66 -21.10
C GLU A 2 15.38 -2.69 -22.18
N LYS A 3 16.67 -2.81 -21.81
CA LYS A 3 17.75 -2.95 -22.80
C LYS A 3 17.55 -4.15 -23.74
N TRP A 4 17.09 -5.29 -23.22
CA TRP A 4 16.83 -6.48 -24.02
C TRP A 4 15.66 -6.25 -24.98
N LYS A 5 14.56 -5.65 -24.50
CA LYS A 5 13.43 -5.22 -25.33
C LYS A 5 13.89 -4.36 -26.49
N THR A 6 14.61 -3.25 -26.23
CA THR A 6 15.05 -2.33 -27.29
C THR A 6 15.88 -3.05 -28.36
N VAL A 7 16.76 -3.96 -27.95
CA VAL A 7 17.58 -4.75 -28.88
C VAL A 7 16.74 -5.71 -29.71
N VAL A 8 15.75 -6.39 -29.12
CA VAL A 8 14.86 -7.31 -29.85
C VAL A 8 13.97 -6.56 -30.84
N GLU A 9 13.33 -5.47 -30.42
CA GLU A 9 12.47 -4.68 -31.30
C GLU A 9 13.26 -4.10 -32.48
N ALA A 10 14.50 -3.64 -32.25
CA ALA A 10 15.38 -3.17 -33.31
C ALA A 10 15.80 -4.29 -34.28
N ARG A 11 16.27 -5.44 -33.75
CA ARG A 11 16.73 -6.59 -34.58
C ARG A 11 15.61 -7.27 -35.36
N THR A 12 14.37 -7.08 -34.94
CA THR A 12 13.19 -7.62 -35.63
C THR A 12 12.52 -6.60 -36.53
N GLU A 13 13.12 -5.42 -36.71
CA GLU A 13 12.55 -4.32 -37.52
C GLU A 13 11.12 -3.98 -37.07
N GLY A 14 10.86 -4.07 -35.76
CA GLY A 14 9.55 -3.81 -35.18
C GLY A 14 8.51 -4.93 -35.35
N LYS A 15 8.84 -6.06 -35.98
CA LYS A 15 7.93 -7.23 -36.10
C LYS A 15 7.60 -7.85 -34.75
N VAL A 16 8.52 -7.73 -33.78
CA VAL A 16 8.25 -8.08 -32.38
C VAL A 16 8.13 -6.79 -31.59
N LYS A 17 7.05 -6.67 -30.79
CA LYS A 17 6.83 -5.59 -29.82
C LYS A 17 6.67 -6.19 -28.44
N ILE A 18 7.33 -5.59 -27.44
CA ILE A 18 7.34 -6.12 -26.08
C ILE A 18 6.78 -5.06 -25.12
N GLN A 19 5.70 -5.41 -24.44
CA GLN A 19 5.17 -4.60 -23.33
C GLN A 19 5.76 -5.09 -22.01
N THR A 20 6.29 -4.18 -21.20
CA THR A 20 6.92 -4.52 -19.92
C THR A 20 6.05 -4.12 -18.74
N PHE A 21 5.95 -5.02 -17.75
CA PHE A 21 5.15 -4.85 -16.54
C PHE A 21 6.04 -4.86 -15.28
N PRO A 22 6.82 -3.79 -15.02
CA PRO A 22 7.80 -3.77 -13.94
C PRO A 22 7.15 -3.74 -12.55
N GLY A 23 7.85 -4.33 -11.57
CA GLY A 23 7.51 -4.26 -10.15
C GLY A 23 6.23 -5.00 -9.77
N SER A 24 6.04 -6.19 -10.36
CA SER A 24 4.96 -7.13 -10.02
C SER A 24 3.53 -6.65 -10.32
N THR A 25 3.33 -5.82 -11.34
CA THR A 25 1.98 -5.36 -11.73
C THR A 25 1.18 -6.42 -12.49
N LEU A 26 1.85 -7.35 -13.17
CA LEU A 26 1.23 -8.48 -13.86
C LEU A 26 1.46 -9.79 -13.09
N LEU A 27 2.72 -10.16 -12.88
CA LEU A 27 3.11 -11.34 -12.09
C LEU A 27 4.09 -10.96 -10.99
N GLY A 28 3.89 -11.53 -9.79
CA GLY A 28 4.74 -11.34 -8.64
C GLY A 28 5.98 -12.25 -8.62
N ALA A 29 6.91 -11.94 -7.70
CA ALA A 29 8.18 -12.66 -7.61
C ALA A 29 8.05 -14.18 -7.33
N LYS A 30 6.99 -14.61 -6.64
CA LYS A 30 6.77 -16.03 -6.27
C LYS A 30 5.95 -16.81 -7.31
N ASN A 31 5.05 -16.15 -8.04
CA ASN A 31 4.18 -16.79 -9.04
C ASN A 31 4.62 -16.52 -10.49
N MET A 32 5.79 -15.89 -10.70
CA MET A 32 6.30 -15.55 -12.03
C MET A 32 6.40 -16.76 -12.96
N LEU A 33 6.98 -17.88 -12.49
CA LEU A 33 7.17 -19.05 -13.33
C LEU A 33 5.85 -19.72 -13.69
N ASP A 34 4.99 -19.93 -12.69
CA ASP A 34 3.69 -20.58 -12.89
C ASP A 34 2.80 -19.71 -13.80
N GLY A 35 2.78 -18.39 -13.58
CA GLY A 35 2.05 -17.48 -14.47
C GLY A 35 2.55 -17.46 -15.92
N VAL A 36 3.84 -17.72 -16.17
CA VAL A 36 4.36 -17.89 -17.54
C VAL A 36 3.93 -19.22 -18.14
N MET A 37 4.03 -20.32 -17.36
CA MET A 37 3.59 -21.64 -17.82
C MET A 37 2.08 -21.68 -18.12
N ASP A 38 1.29 -20.94 -17.34
CA ASP A 38 -0.17 -20.85 -17.47
C ASP A 38 -0.61 -19.83 -18.52
N GLY A 39 0.33 -19.13 -19.19
CA GLY A 39 0.03 -18.19 -20.27
C GLY A 39 -0.48 -16.82 -19.82
N VAL A 40 -0.38 -16.47 -18.52
CA VAL A 40 -0.74 -15.13 -18.01
C VAL A 40 0.23 -14.06 -18.51
N ALA A 41 1.49 -14.42 -18.73
CA ALA A 41 2.49 -13.57 -19.38
C ALA A 41 3.37 -14.39 -20.32
N ASP A 42 3.70 -13.85 -21.50
CA ASP A 42 4.54 -14.56 -22.48
C ASP A 42 6.00 -14.72 -22.01
N ILE A 43 6.51 -13.72 -21.28
CA ILE A 43 7.91 -13.67 -20.82
C ILE A 43 7.97 -13.23 -19.37
N GLY A 44 8.62 -14.06 -18.54
CA GLY A 44 8.87 -13.76 -17.13
C GLY A 44 10.34 -13.61 -16.79
N CYS A 45 10.64 -12.75 -15.83
CA CYS A 45 11.97 -12.63 -15.21
C CYS A 45 11.87 -13.08 -13.75
N LEU A 46 12.36 -14.28 -13.46
CA LEU A 46 12.28 -14.89 -12.13
C LEU A 46 13.66 -14.98 -11.47
N ALA A 47 13.69 -14.95 -10.13
CA ALA A 47 14.87 -15.31 -9.36
C ALA A 47 14.69 -16.74 -8.83
N LEU A 48 15.54 -17.67 -9.24
CA LEU A 48 15.44 -19.08 -8.87
C LEU A 48 15.39 -19.30 -7.34
N PRO A 49 16.16 -18.57 -6.51
CA PRO A 49 16.12 -18.70 -5.05
C PRO A 49 14.79 -18.34 -4.37
N TYR A 50 13.81 -17.78 -5.08
CA TYR A 50 12.48 -17.53 -4.53
C TYR A 50 11.58 -18.76 -4.52
N MET A 51 12.01 -19.85 -5.15
CA MET A 51 11.33 -21.15 -5.15
C MET A 51 12.27 -22.24 -4.63
N PRO A 52 12.51 -22.30 -3.29
CA PRO A 52 13.38 -23.31 -2.69
C PRO A 52 12.98 -24.72 -3.11
N GLY A 53 13.97 -25.57 -3.38
CA GLY A 53 13.77 -26.96 -3.80
C GLY A 53 13.41 -27.18 -5.28
N ARG A 54 12.98 -26.15 -6.01
CA ARG A 54 12.54 -26.29 -7.41
C ARG A 54 13.69 -26.32 -8.43
N PHE A 55 14.84 -25.71 -8.09
CA PHE A 55 16.01 -25.59 -8.98
C PHE A 55 17.32 -26.01 -8.30
N PRO A 56 17.44 -27.22 -7.74
CA PRO A 56 18.59 -27.59 -6.90
C PRO A 56 19.93 -27.46 -7.63
N LEU A 57 20.00 -27.85 -8.92
CA LEU A 57 21.22 -27.73 -9.72
C LEU A 57 21.65 -26.27 -9.91
N LEU A 58 20.72 -25.42 -10.35
CA LEU A 58 21.04 -24.03 -10.69
C LEU A 58 21.23 -23.15 -9.45
N ALA A 59 20.53 -23.48 -8.35
CA ALA A 59 20.70 -22.80 -7.06
C ALA A 59 22.11 -23.00 -6.46
N GLY A 60 22.89 -23.96 -6.96
CA GLY A 60 24.29 -24.13 -6.55
C GLY A 60 25.16 -22.89 -6.83
N VAL A 61 24.81 -22.08 -7.84
CA VAL A 61 25.51 -20.82 -8.14
C VAL A 61 25.27 -19.74 -7.06
N ASP A 62 24.17 -19.85 -6.31
CA ASP A 62 23.83 -18.91 -5.23
C ASP A 62 24.46 -19.28 -3.87
N LEU A 63 25.18 -20.40 -3.79
CA LEU A 63 25.96 -20.79 -2.60
C LEU A 63 27.26 -19.97 -2.50
N PRO A 64 27.89 -19.88 -1.30
CA PRO A 64 29.12 -19.10 -1.10
C PRO A 64 30.36 -19.83 -1.69
N VAL A 65 30.37 -20.07 -3.00
CA VAL A 65 31.39 -20.83 -3.73
C VAL A 65 32.52 -19.97 -4.31
N GLY A 66 32.59 -18.68 -3.94
CA GLY A 66 33.74 -17.82 -4.23
C GLY A 66 33.76 -17.13 -5.60
N PHE A 67 32.61 -16.95 -6.27
CA PHE A 67 32.55 -16.14 -7.49
C PHE A 67 33.00 -14.70 -7.23
N ARG A 68 33.98 -14.22 -8.00
CA ARG A 68 34.55 -12.86 -7.85
C ARG A 68 33.80 -11.79 -8.64
N ASN A 69 33.05 -12.18 -9.66
CA ASN A 69 32.31 -11.26 -10.51
C ASN A 69 31.11 -11.95 -11.17
N ALA A 70 30.14 -11.13 -11.62
CA ALA A 70 28.91 -11.62 -12.24
C ALA A 70 29.16 -12.29 -13.60
N ALA A 71 30.19 -11.90 -14.36
CA ALA A 71 30.45 -12.50 -15.67
C ALA A 71 30.84 -13.98 -15.57
N THR A 72 31.72 -14.34 -14.63
CA THR A 72 32.08 -15.73 -14.35
C THR A 72 30.88 -16.53 -13.83
N ALA A 73 30.09 -15.95 -12.90
CA ALA A 73 28.88 -16.61 -12.39
C ALA A 73 27.84 -16.84 -13.50
N ASN A 74 27.66 -15.88 -14.42
CA ASN A 74 26.77 -16.00 -15.58
C ASN A 74 27.20 -17.14 -16.50
N ALA A 75 28.50 -17.21 -16.83
CA ALA A 75 29.04 -18.26 -17.69
C ALA A 75 28.82 -19.65 -17.07
N VAL A 76 29.17 -19.82 -15.79
CA VAL A 76 28.96 -21.10 -15.09
C VAL A 76 27.48 -21.46 -15.01
N LEU A 77 26.61 -20.51 -14.70
CA LEU A 77 25.16 -20.75 -14.66
C LEU A 77 24.63 -21.20 -16.02
N PHE A 78 25.09 -20.59 -17.10
CA PHE A 78 24.72 -20.95 -18.47
C PHE A 78 25.28 -22.31 -18.89
N ASP A 79 26.52 -22.64 -18.51
CA ASP A 79 27.14 -23.94 -18.77
C ASP A 79 26.42 -25.07 -18.03
N LEU A 80 26.08 -24.87 -16.75
CA LEU A 80 25.30 -25.82 -15.96
C LEU A 80 23.94 -26.10 -16.61
N TYR A 81 23.23 -25.04 -17.02
CA TYR A 81 21.96 -25.18 -17.72
C TYR A 81 22.13 -25.92 -19.06
N SER A 82 23.11 -25.53 -19.87
CA SER A 82 23.33 -26.09 -21.21
C SER A 82 23.73 -27.55 -21.16
N LYS A 83 24.60 -27.92 -20.22
CA LYS A 83 25.10 -29.29 -20.04
C LYS A 83 24.03 -30.25 -19.51
N TYR A 84 23.26 -29.82 -18.50
CA TYR A 84 22.38 -30.73 -17.76
C TYR A 84 20.89 -30.57 -18.08
N GLN A 85 20.48 -29.46 -18.71
CA GLN A 85 19.10 -29.19 -19.14
C GLN A 85 18.05 -29.62 -18.12
N PRO A 86 18.05 -29.02 -16.92
CA PRO A 86 17.27 -29.53 -15.80
C PRO A 86 15.77 -29.56 -16.12
N LYS A 87 15.14 -30.71 -15.86
CA LYS A 87 13.70 -30.95 -16.13
C LYS A 87 12.78 -29.89 -15.51
N SER A 88 13.20 -29.24 -14.42
CA SER A 88 12.47 -28.14 -13.77
C SER A 88 12.19 -26.95 -14.69
N LEU A 89 12.91 -26.81 -15.80
CA LEU A 89 12.73 -25.75 -16.80
C LEU A 89 12.20 -26.27 -18.14
N SER A 90 11.90 -27.56 -18.27
CA SER A 90 11.47 -28.19 -19.53
C SER A 90 10.15 -27.65 -20.10
N LYS A 91 9.29 -27.09 -19.24
CA LYS A 91 7.98 -26.52 -19.63
C LYS A 91 8.05 -25.08 -20.13
N VAL A 92 9.22 -24.46 -20.11
CA VAL A 92 9.40 -23.07 -20.54
C VAL A 92 10.60 -22.96 -21.47
N LYS A 93 10.57 -21.97 -22.38
CA LYS A 93 11.76 -21.61 -23.15
C LYS A 93 12.64 -20.68 -22.33
N VAL A 94 13.83 -21.14 -21.94
CA VAL A 94 14.84 -20.29 -21.31
C VAL A 94 15.48 -19.40 -22.37
N LEU A 95 15.22 -18.09 -22.30
CA LEU A 95 15.78 -17.09 -23.23
C LEU A 95 17.23 -16.72 -22.85
N THR A 96 17.49 -16.59 -21.55
CA THR A 96 18.82 -16.27 -21.00
C THR A 96 18.85 -16.60 -19.51
N LEU A 97 20.06 -16.70 -18.94
CA LEU A 97 20.30 -16.85 -17.51
C LEU A 97 21.37 -15.84 -17.09
N PHE A 98 21.22 -15.30 -15.89
CA PHE A 98 22.20 -14.39 -15.29
C PHE A 98 22.09 -14.44 -13.76
N ALA A 99 23.22 -14.19 -13.12
CA ALA A 99 23.42 -14.09 -11.69
C ALA A 99 23.67 -12.64 -11.28
N ALA A 100 23.35 -12.33 -10.02
CA ALA A 100 23.70 -11.07 -9.40
C ALA A 100 25.22 -11.00 -9.12
N PRO A 101 25.80 -9.80 -8.95
CA PRO A 101 27.16 -9.67 -8.40
C PRO A 101 27.24 -10.26 -6.98
N PRO A 102 28.47 -10.52 -6.47
CA PRO A 102 28.67 -11.03 -5.12
C PRO A 102 27.88 -10.26 -4.06
N ALA A 103 27.20 -11.01 -3.19
CA ALA A 103 26.34 -10.44 -2.16
C ALA A 103 27.19 -9.75 -1.06
N ASN A 104 26.67 -8.63 -0.55
CA ASN A 104 27.25 -7.92 0.58
C ASN A 104 26.21 -7.82 1.70
N ILE A 105 26.67 -7.75 2.94
CA ILE A 105 25.81 -7.46 4.08
C ILE A 105 25.61 -5.95 4.14
N ILE A 106 24.34 -5.53 4.10
CA ILE A 106 23.94 -4.14 4.27
C ILE A 106 23.09 -4.08 5.54
N SER A 107 23.60 -3.40 6.55
CA SER A 107 23.01 -3.37 7.90
C SER A 107 22.86 -1.94 8.42
N LYS A 108 21.97 -1.77 9.40
CA LYS A 108 21.82 -0.48 10.11
C LYS A 108 22.87 -0.28 11.19
N LYS A 109 23.27 -1.37 11.84
CA LYS A 109 24.35 -1.39 12.82
C LYS A 109 25.61 -1.89 12.13
N PRO A 110 26.79 -1.32 12.41
CA PRO A 110 28.04 -1.86 11.88
C PRO A 110 28.18 -3.34 12.24
N ILE A 111 28.53 -4.17 11.25
CA ILE A 111 28.90 -5.57 11.41
C ILE A 111 30.37 -5.64 11.00
N ARG A 112 31.26 -5.84 11.96
CA ARG A 112 32.72 -5.84 11.75
C ARG A 112 33.34 -7.21 11.99
N THR A 113 32.64 -8.06 12.74
CA THR A 113 33.06 -9.41 13.12
C THR A 113 31.91 -10.39 12.93
N LEU A 114 32.20 -11.69 12.95
CA LEU A 114 31.16 -12.72 12.93
C LEU A 114 30.29 -12.70 14.20
N GLN A 115 30.84 -12.30 15.35
CA GLN A 115 30.07 -12.17 16.59
C GLN A 115 28.94 -11.13 16.45
N ASP A 116 29.16 -10.06 15.66
CA ASP A 116 28.15 -9.02 15.43
C ASP A 116 26.91 -9.54 14.66
N LEU A 117 27.02 -10.72 14.03
CA LEU A 117 25.91 -11.39 13.35
C LEU A 117 25.02 -12.18 14.31
N GLU A 118 25.50 -12.51 15.51
CA GLU A 118 24.79 -13.37 16.44
C GLU A 118 23.41 -12.77 16.81
N GLY A 119 22.34 -13.48 16.45
CA GLY A 119 20.97 -13.01 16.66
C GLY A 119 20.55 -11.85 15.76
N TYR A 120 21.38 -11.39 14.83
CA TYR A 120 21.07 -10.28 13.92
C TYR A 120 20.14 -10.74 12.80
N GLU A 121 18.97 -10.11 12.69
CA GLU A 121 18.01 -10.41 11.63
C GLU A 121 18.48 -9.87 10.27
N LEU A 122 18.72 -10.76 9.31
CA LEU A 122 19.16 -10.40 7.95
C LEU A 122 18.19 -10.91 6.89
N ARG A 123 17.73 -10.00 6.03
CA ARG A 123 16.96 -10.39 4.84
C ARG A 123 17.87 -11.13 3.86
N CYS A 124 17.40 -12.26 3.35
CA CYS A 124 18.07 -13.00 2.29
C CYS A 124 17.07 -13.56 1.26
N THR A 125 17.62 -14.10 0.17
CA THR A 125 16.89 -15.02 -0.72
C THR A 125 16.98 -16.44 -0.16
N GLY A 126 16.23 -17.41 -0.71
CA GLY A 126 16.19 -18.78 -0.16
C GLY A 126 17.57 -19.44 -0.03
N ALA A 127 18.47 -19.23 -0.99
CA ALA A 127 19.83 -19.78 -0.97
C ALA A 127 20.71 -19.23 0.17
N GLY A 128 20.39 -18.05 0.70
CA GLY A 128 21.14 -17.43 1.80
C GLY A 128 20.71 -17.88 3.20
N VAL A 129 19.63 -18.67 3.33
CA VAL A 129 19.10 -19.07 4.65
C VAL A 129 20.12 -19.90 5.42
N GLU A 130 20.60 -20.99 4.84
CA GLU A 130 21.50 -21.90 5.55
C GLU A 130 22.89 -21.26 5.80
N PRO A 131 23.53 -20.61 4.80
CA PRO A 131 24.79 -19.91 5.04
C PRO A 131 24.70 -18.86 6.16
N LEU A 132 23.62 -18.08 6.24
CA LEU A 132 23.48 -17.07 7.29
C LEU A 132 23.27 -17.67 8.68
N LYS A 133 22.55 -18.79 8.80
CA LYS A 133 22.45 -19.53 10.07
C LYS A 133 23.81 -20.02 10.54
N LEU A 134 24.60 -20.60 9.64
CA LEU A 134 25.96 -21.08 9.93
C LEU A 134 26.89 -19.94 10.38
N LEU A 135 26.62 -18.71 9.94
CA LEU A 135 27.34 -17.50 10.36
C LEU A 135 26.76 -16.86 11.64
N GLY A 136 25.77 -17.47 12.29
CA GLY A 136 25.17 -17.00 13.55
C GLY A 136 24.01 -16.00 13.41
N ALA A 137 23.65 -15.61 12.18
CA ALA A 137 22.56 -14.67 11.93
C ALA A 137 21.17 -15.34 11.98
N VAL A 138 20.14 -14.51 12.09
CA VAL A 138 18.72 -14.92 11.97
C VAL A 138 18.22 -14.56 10.57
N PRO A 139 18.25 -15.48 9.59
CA PRO A 139 17.84 -15.15 8.23
C PRO A 139 16.33 -15.00 8.12
N VAL A 140 15.91 -13.98 7.36
CA VAL A 140 14.51 -13.78 6.97
C VAL A 140 14.40 -13.88 5.46
N ALA A 141 13.94 -15.05 4.97
CA ALA A 141 13.80 -15.33 3.55
C ALA A 141 12.61 -14.58 2.95
N MET A 142 12.87 -13.64 2.05
CA MET A 142 11.80 -12.91 1.34
C MET A 142 12.26 -12.35 -0.01
N PRO A 143 11.33 -12.17 -0.96
CA PRO A 143 11.61 -11.45 -2.21
C PRO A 143 12.19 -10.06 -1.97
N ALA A 144 12.97 -9.57 -2.93
CA ALA A 144 13.56 -8.24 -2.85
C ALA A 144 12.47 -7.18 -2.72
N TYR A 145 12.64 -6.30 -1.73
CA TYR A 145 11.74 -5.20 -1.46
C TYR A 145 12.10 -4.03 -2.36
N ASP A 146 11.13 -3.48 -3.09
CA ASP A 146 11.28 -2.20 -3.77
C ASP A 146 10.85 -1.06 -2.83
N PRO A 147 11.79 -0.29 -2.24
CA PRO A 147 11.47 0.80 -1.33
C PRO A 147 10.81 2.01 -2.01
N GLN A 148 10.86 2.13 -3.34
CA GLN A 148 10.14 3.18 -4.07
C GLN A 148 8.64 2.87 -4.15
N ARG A 149 8.25 1.59 -4.15
CA ARG A 149 6.86 1.13 -4.22
C ARG A 149 6.28 0.70 -2.89
N HIS A 150 7.08 0.02 -2.08
CA HIS A 150 6.73 -0.31 -0.72
C HIS A 150 7.31 0.78 0.19
N ARG A 151 6.55 1.86 0.40
CA ARG A 151 6.84 2.81 1.47
C ARG A 151 6.07 2.36 2.70
N ARG A 152 6.67 1.54 3.57
CA ARG A 152 6.16 1.38 4.93
C ARG A 152 6.65 2.55 5.78
N ARG A 153 6.22 3.77 5.43
CA ARG A 153 6.33 4.94 6.31
C ARG A 153 4.92 5.33 6.73
N SER A 154 4.75 5.61 8.01
CA SER A 154 3.52 6.26 8.47
C SER A 154 3.35 7.56 7.69
N ILE A 155 2.20 7.70 7.03
CA ILE A 155 1.78 8.94 6.38
C ILE A 155 1.29 9.98 7.40
N ARG A 156 1.07 9.53 8.66
CA ARG A 156 0.62 10.41 9.73
C ARG A 156 1.61 11.53 9.95
N LEU A 157 1.06 12.72 10.13
CA LEU A 157 1.84 13.89 10.52
C LEU A 157 2.52 13.57 11.86
N ARG A 158 3.84 13.65 11.89
CA ARG A 158 4.62 13.33 13.10
C ARG A 158 4.25 14.30 14.22
N GLY A 159 3.95 13.78 15.40
CA GLY A 159 3.59 14.58 16.57
C GLY A 159 2.17 15.14 16.56
N TYR A 160 1.36 14.83 15.54
CA TYR A 160 -0.02 15.29 15.48
C TYR A 160 -0.96 14.34 16.22
N ASP A 161 -1.88 14.92 17.00
CA ASP A 161 -2.89 14.18 17.74
C ASP A 161 -4.19 14.07 16.93
N TYR A 162 -4.45 12.85 16.44
CA TYR A 162 -5.62 12.54 15.61
C TYR A 162 -6.92 12.35 16.40
N THR A 163 -6.95 12.70 17.70
CA THR A 163 -8.20 12.90 18.45
C THR A 163 -8.69 14.35 18.41
N GLN A 164 -7.86 15.30 17.96
CA GLN A 164 -8.22 16.71 17.97
C GLN A 164 -9.25 17.05 16.88
N PRO A 165 -10.08 18.08 17.12
CA PRO A 165 -10.93 18.65 16.10
C PRO A 165 -10.14 19.02 14.84
N GLY A 166 -10.74 18.77 13.68
CA GLY A 166 -10.09 19.00 12.40
C GLY A 166 -10.79 18.31 11.25
N VAL A 167 -10.34 18.64 10.03
CA VAL A 167 -10.89 18.10 8.79
C VAL A 167 -9.90 17.10 8.20
N TYR A 168 -10.35 15.88 7.93
CA TYR A 168 -9.51 14.77 7.52
C TYR A 168 -9.99 14.16 6.21
N PHE A 169 -9.17 14.25 5.17
CA PHE A 169 -9.39 13.48 3.94
C PHE A 169 -8.83 12.07 4.11
N ILE A 170 -9.62 11.06 3.79
CA ILE A 170 -9.21 9.67 3.86
C ILE A 170 -9.47 8.90 2.56
N THR A 171 -8.68 7.85 2.35
CA THR A 171 -8.92 6.86 1.30
C THR A 171 -8.78 5.46 1.87
N ILE A 172 -9.81 4.63 1.76
CA ILE A 172 -9.81 3.26 2.26
C ILE A 172 -9.97 2.31 1.07
N CYS A 173 -8.91 1.57 0.74
CA CYS A 173 -8.93 0.63 -0.38
C CYS A 173 -9.40 -0.77 0.05
N THR A 174 -10.09 -1.46 -0.85
CA THR A 174 -10.42 -2.87 -0.72
C THR A 174 -9.17 -3.73 -0.65
N HIS A 175 -9.31 -4.93 -0.06
CA HIS A 175 -8.24 -5.92 -0.03
C HIS A 175 -7.76 -6.21 -1.44
N GLN A 176 -6.43 -6.15 -1.63
CA GLN A 176 -5.78 -6.27 -2.94
C GLN A 176 -6.28 -5.29 -4.02
N ARG A 177 -7.06 -4.26 -3.66
CA ARG A 177 -7.67 -3.28 -4.58
C ARG A 177 -8.64 -3.92 -5.58
N ALA A 178 -9.29 -5.01 -5.18
CA ALA A 178 -10.33 -5.65 -5.97
C ALA A 178 -11.55 -4.73 -6.15
N PRO A 179 -12.15 -4.63 -7.36
CA PRO A 179 -13.35 -3.84 -7.62
C PRO A 179 -14.61 -4.51 -7.02
N LEU A 180 -14.76 -4.43 -5.71
CA LEU A 180 -15.79 -5.13 -4.94
C LEU A 180 -17.14 -4.38 -4.89
N PHE A 181 -17.14 -3.05 -5.01
CA PHE A 181 -18.28 -2.21 -4.64
C PHE A 181 -19.21 -1.82 -5.80
N GLY A 182 -18.89 -2.25 -7.02
CA GLY A 182 -19.65 -1.91 -8.21
C GLY A 182 -18.72 -1.61 -9.37
N GLN A 183 -19.23 -0.84 -10.32
CA GLN A 183 -18.52 -0.47 -11.55
C GLN A 183 -18.83 0.98 -11.93
N VAL A 184 -17.95 1.57 -12.74
CA VAL A 184 -18.21 2.89 -13.33
C VAL A 184 -18.72 2.68 -14.75
N VAL A 185 -19.87 3.28 -15.08
CA VAL A 185 -20.50 3.24 -16.40
C VAL A 185 -20.71 4.70 -16.84
N ASP A 186 -20.22 5.06 -18.03
CA ASP A 186 -20.32 6.41 -18.59
C ASP A 186 -19.86 7.54 -17.65
N GLY A 187 -18.82 7.25 -16.86
CA GLY A 187 -18.25 8.20 -15.90
C GLY A 187 -19.02 8.30 -14.59
N GLU A 188 -20.06 7.49 -14.38
CA GLU A 188 -20.86 7.47 -13.16
C GLU A 188 -20.64 6.18 -12.37
N MET A 189 -20.62 6.28 -11.04
CA MET A 189 -20.48 5.10 -10.19
C MET A 189 -21.83 4.39 -10.04
N VAL A 190 -21.90 3.14 -10.49
CA VAL A 190 -23.01 2.22 -10.26
C VAL A 190 -22.66 1.26 -9.14
N LEU A 191 -23.27 1.45 -7.97
CA LEU A 191 -23.04 0.61 -6.80
C LEU A 191 -23.75 -0.74 -6.94
N ASN A 192 -23.07 -1.80 -6.51
CA ASN A 192 -23.73 -3.07 -6.22
C ASN A 192 -24.15 -3.12 -4.75
N VAL A 193 -24.73 -4.24 -4.31
CA VAL A 193 -25.16 -4.43 -2.91
C VAL A 193 -24.04 -4.20 -1.88
N TYR A 194 -22.78 -4.50 -2.21
CA TYR A 194 -21.65 -4.26 -1.31
C TYR A 194 -21.26 -2.78 -1.28
N GLY A 195 -21.29 -2.10 -2.42
CA GLY A 195 -21.10 -0.64 -2.46
C GLY A 195 -22.19 0.10 -1.71
N GLU A 196 -23.43 -0.39 -1.76
CA GLU A 196 -24.53 0.13 -0.97
C GLU A 196 -24.31 -0.02 0.53
N ILE A 197 -23.82 -1.17 0.99
CA ILE A 197 -23.42 -1.35 2.39
C ILE A 197 -22.35 -0.33 2.80
N VAL A 198 -21.34 -0.10 1.95
CA VAL A 198 -20.29 0.89 2.22
C VAL A 198 -20.89 2.29 2.37
N ARG A 199 -21.77 2.69 1.44
CA ARG A 199 -22.45 3.99 1.45
C ARG A 199 -23.29 4.17 2.71
N THR A 200 -24.10 3.18 3.06
CA THR A 200 -24.93 3.20 4.27
C THR A 200 -24.08 3.30 5.53
N CYS A 201 -23.08 2.41 5.70
CA CYS A 201 -22.20 2.46 6.87
C CYS A 201 -21.39 3.75 6.97
N TRP A 202 -21.09 4.40 5.84
CA TRP A 202 -20.43 5.71 5.85
C TRP A 202 -21.36 6.75 6.45
N ARG A 203 -22.63 6.81 5.99
CA ARG A 203 -23.65 7.75 6.48
C ARG A 203 -24.03 7.53 7.95
N GLU A 204 -23.91 6.31 8.46
CA GLU A 204 -24.14 5.95 9.88
C GLU A 204 -22.98 6.37 10.82
N ILE A 205 -21.86 6.91 10.30
CA ILE A 205 -20.71 7.28 11.16
C ILE A 205 -21.12 8.28 12.27
N PRO A 206 -21.85 9.37 12.01
CA PRO A 206 -22.28 10.33 13.04
C PRO A 206 -23.18 9.71 14.13
N ASP A 207 -23.98 8.70 13.78
CA ASP A 207 -24.84 7.99 14.75
C ASP A 207 -24.03 7.24 15.80
N HIS A 208 -22.81 6.82 15.44
CA HIS A 208 -21.88 6.12 16.32
C HIS A 208 -20.84 7.05 16.97
N PHE A 209 -20.60 8.21 16.35
CA PHE A 209 -19.62 9.20 16.79
C PHE A 209 -20.25 10.60 16.69
N PRO A 210 -20.99 11.05 17.73
CA PRO A 210 -21.73 12.32 17.67
C PRO A 210 -20.86 13.57 17.49
N HIS A 211 -19.53 13.46 17.67
CA HIS A 211 -18.53 14.51 17.42
C HIS A 211 -17.97 14.47 16.00
N VAL A 212 -18.59 13.70 15.11
CA VAL A 212 -18.18 13.55 13.73
C VAL A 212 -19.25 14.08 12.80
N GLU A 213 -18.84 14.98 11.92
CA GLU A 213 -19.62 15.38 10.76
C GLU A 213 -18.98 14.80 9.50
N LEU A 214 -19.81 14.54 8.49
CA LEU A 214 -19.38 14.06 7.19
C LEU A 214 -19.51 15.18 6.16
N ASP A 215 -18.53 15.25 5.28
CA ASP A 215 -18.54 16.13 4.11
C ASP A 215 -18.47 15.22 2.86
N ALA A 216 -17.94 15.70 1.74
CA ALA A 216 -17.90 14.98 0.48
C ALA A 216 -17.27 13.58 0.63
N PHE A 217 -17.90 12.59 0.02
CA PHE A 217 -17.38 11.24 -0.11
C PHE A 217 -17.84 10.62 -1.43
N VAL A 218 -17.08 9.64 -1.91
CA VAL A 218 -17.44 8.82 -3.08
C VAL A 218 -16.98 7.39 -2.87
N VAL A 219 -17.90 6.45 -3.06
CA VAL A 219 -17.58 5.02 -3.14
C VAL A 219 -17.16 4.75 -4.58
N MET A 220 -15.99 4.16 -4.77
CA MET A 220 -15.46 3.74 -6.06
C MET A 220 -15.39 2.21 -6.12
N PRO A 221 -15.18 1.57 -7.29
CA PRO A 221 -15.21 0.12 -7.39
C PRO A 221 -14.31 -0.59 -6.37
N ASN A 222 -13.11 -0.06 -6.12
CA ASN A 222 -12.11 -0.69 -5.23
C ASN A 222 -11.67 0.16 -4.03
N HIS A 223 -12.31 1.30 -3.75
CA HIS A 223 -11.98 2.14 -2.62
C HIS A 223 -13.12 3.10 -2.26
N ILE A 224 -12.99 3.78 -1.13
CA ILE A 224 -13.81 4.94 -0.79
C ILE A 224 -12.88 6.12 -0.50
N HIS A 225 -13.23 7.28 -1.05
CA HIS A 225 -12.71 8.57 -0.64
C HIS A 225 -13.74 9.28 0.22
N GLY A 226 -13.29 10.00 1.25
CA GLY A 226 -14.22 10.80 2.04
C GLY A 226 -13.54 11.77 2.96
N ILE A 227 -14.30 12.77 3.38
CA ILE A 227 -13.89 13.80 4.33
C ILE A 227 -14.65 13.56 5.64
N ILE A 228 -13.89 13.44 6.73
CA ILE A 228 -14.41 13.33 8.10
C ILE A 228 -14.02 14.60 8.84
N VAL A 229 -14.99 15.27 9.44
CA VAL A 229 -14.78 16.44 10.30
C VAL A 229 -14.97 15.99 11.73
N ILE A 230 -13.93 16.12 12.55
CA ILE A 230 -14.04 15.97 14.01
C ILE A 230 -14.29 17.36 14.58
N VAL A 231 -15.40 17.53 15.30
CA VAL A 231 -15.76 18.80 15.96
C VAL A 231 -15.48 18.74 17.45
N ASP A 232 -15.32 19.91 18.07
CA ASP A 232 -15.14 20.02 19.53
C ASP A 232 -16.51 20.02 20.21
N HIS A 233 -16.73 19.12 21.17
CA HIS A 233 -17.95 19.14 21.98
C HIS A 233 -17.75 20.04 23.19
N VAL A 234 -18.28 21.27 23.11
CA VAL A 234 -18.51 22.08 24.30
C VAL A 234 -19.88 21.69 24.89
N VAL A 235 -19.83 20.88 25.95
CA VAL A 235 -20.85 20.51 26.97
C VAL A 235 -21.89 19.41 26.66
N GLY A 236 -21.93 18.39 27.55
CA GLY A 236 -23.05 17.48 27.75
C GLY A 236 -22.68 16.25 28.59
N ALA A 237 -22.83 16.33 29.92
CA ALA A 237 -22.40 15.32 30.88
C ALA A 237 -23.05 13.93 30.68
N THR A 238 -22.23 12.86 30.65
CA THR A 238 -22.43 11.64 31.47
C THR A 238 -21.22 10.71 31.33
N HIS A 239 -20.82 10.12 32.46
CA HIS A 239 -19.67 9.25 32.70
C HIS A 239 -18.32 9.95 32.84
N ALA A 240 -18.06 10.37 34.09
CA ALA A 240 -16.74 10.65 34.60
C ALA A 240 -15.73 9.56 34.20
N SER A 241 -14.82 9.89 33.29
CA SER A 241 -13.51 9.23 33.26
C SER A 241 -12.68 9.80 34.40
N PRO A 242 -11.97 8.98 35.18
CA PRO A 242 -11.19 9.48 36.30
C PRO A 242 -10.10 10.43 35.80
N LEU A 243 -10.00 11.59 36.47
CA LEU A 243 -8.96 12.58 36.30
C LEU A 243 -7.59 11.88 36.19
N ARG A 244 -6.91 12.04 35.05
CA ARG A 244 -5.52 11.60 34.93
C ARG A 244 -4.65 12.53 35.78
N HIS A 245 -4.30 12.07 36.98
CA HIS A 245 -3.17 12.59 37.71
C HIS A 245 -1.91 12.47 36.84
N MET A 246 -1.20 13.58 36.64
CA MET A 246 0.17 13.59 36.15
C MET A 246 1.04 12.86 37.18
N HIS A 247 1.27 11.57 36.98
CA HIS A 247 2.28 10.83 37.73
C HIS A 247 3.55 10.68 36.89
N THR A 248 4.59 11.35 37.35
CA THR A 248 5.98 11.09 37.02
C THR A 248 6.38 9.72 37.60
N SER A 249 6.51 8.67 36.78
CA SER A 249 7.13 7.40 37.22
C SER A 249 7.69 6.55 36.06
N ARG A 250 8.75 5.81 36.41
CA ARG A 250 9.72 4.99 35.64
C ARG A 250 9.21 3.99 34.58
N PRO A 251 10.10 3.53 33.67
CA PRO A 251 9.76 2.61 32.59
C PRO A 251 9.84 1.14 33.01
N SER A 252 8.72 0.42 33.04
CA SER A 252 8.66 -1.03 32.78
C SER A 252 7.21 -1.51 32.83
N GLU A 253 6.66 -1.85 31.67
CA GLU A 253 5.93 -3.10 31.41
C GLU A 253 5.38 -3.04 29.99
N ARG A 254 5.53 -4.13 29.23
CA ARG A 254 5.04 -4.23 27.85
C ARG A 254 3.51 -4.31 27.86
N VAL A 255 2.86 -3.15 27.94
CA VAL A 255 1.42 -3.00 27.67
C VAL A 255 1.18 -3.45 26.22
N PRO A 256 0.21 -4.36 25.95
CA PRO A 256 -0.19 -4.68 24.58
C PRO A 256 -0.50 -3.40 23.81
N PRO A 257 -0.25 -3.33 22.50
CA PRO A 257 -0.54 -2.11 21.74
C PRO A 257 -2.01 -1.76 21.93
N ARG A 258 -2.28 -0.72 22.73
CA ARG A 258 -3.63 -0.17 22.88
C ARG A 258 -4.10 0.16 21.46
N GLY A 259 -5.30 -0.28 21.12
CA GLY A 259 -5.96 0.13 19.88
C GLY A 259 -5.99 1.65 19.75
N PRO A 260 -6.41 2.20 18.58
CA PRO A 260 -6.51 3.65 18.41
C PRO A 260 -7.31 4.27 19.57
N ALA A 261 -6.88 5.44 20.03
CA ALA A 261 -7.53 6.15 21.13
C ALA A 261 -9.03 6.33 20.81
N SER A 262 -9.88 6.19 21.84
CA SER A 262 -11.32 6.42 21.69
C SER A 262 -11.58 7.80 21.08
N GLY A 263 -12.51 7.88 20.13
CA GLY A 263 -12.83 9.11 19.41
C GLY A 263 -11.80 9.58 18.37
N SER A 264 -10.63 8.93 18.24
CA SER A 264 -9.66 9.27 17.19
C SER A 264 -10.14 8.91 15.78
N LEU A 265 -9.57 9.56 14.76
CA LEU A 265 -9.77 9.16 13.35
C LEU A 265 -9.54 7.66 13.12
N GLY A 266 -8.56 7.07 13.82
CA GLY A 266 -8.27 5.64 13.73
C GLY A 266 -9.37 4.76 14.31
N ALA A 267 -10.02 5.18 15.39
CA ALA A 267 -11.13 4.46 15.99
C ALA A 267 -12.38 4.52 15.09
N ILE A 268 -12.67 5.70 14.54
CA ILE A 268 -13.77 5.94 13.59
C ILE A 268 -13.62 5.03 12.36
N VAL A 269 -12.46 5.09 11.70
CA VAL A 269 -12.17 4.26 10.51
C VAL A 269 -12.16 2.77 10.86
N GLY A 270 -11.67 2.39 12.04
CA GLY A 270 -11.71 1.01 12.52
C GLY A 270 -13.14 0.48 12.68
N SER A 271 -14.02 1.27 13.30
CA SER A 271 -15.43 0.95 13.48
C SER A 271 -16.15 0.80 12.14
N PHE A 272 -15.99 1.79 11.25
CA PHE A 272 -16.55 1.76 9.89
C PHE A 272 -16.12 0.50 9.12
N LYS A 273 -14.82 0.20 9.08
CA LYS A 273 -14.31 -0.98 8.38
C LYS A 273 -14.84 -2.28 8.96
N SER A 274 -14.99 -2.35 10.28
CA SER A 274 -15.55 -3.51 10.98
C SER A 274 -17.02 -3.73 10.64
N ALA A 275 -17.83 -2.66 10.67
CA ALA A 275 -19.25 -2.71 10.32
C ALA A 275 -19.47 -3.21 8.87
N VAL A 276 -18.77 -2.60 7.91
CA VAL A 276 -18.84 -3.02 6.50
C VAL A 276 -18.38 -4.47 6.32
N THR A 277 -17.25 -4.85 6.92
CA THR A 277 -16.70 -6.21 6.79
C THR A 277 -17.71 -7.24 7.29
N ARG A 278 -18.37 -6.97 8.42
CA ARG A 278 -19.39 -7.85 8.99
C ARG A 278 -20.60 -8.01 8.08
N ARG A 279 -21.17 -6.89 7.61
CA ARG A 279 -22.36 -6.88 6.73
C ARG A 279 -22.08 -7.58 5.38
N ILE A 280 -20.94 -7.26 4.74
CA ILE A 280 -20.55 -7.93 3.48
C ILE A 280 -20.32 -9.42 3.69
N ASN A 281 -19.51 -9.82 4.69
CA ASN A 281 -19.19 -11.23 4.92
C ASN A 281 -20.41 -12.07 5.29
N ALA A 282 -21.41 -11.49 5.95
CA ALA A 282 -22.70 -12.13 6.18
C ALA A 282 -23.42 -12.46 4.87
N LEU A 283 -23.47 -11.52 3.91
CA LEU A 283 -24.12 -11.73 2.62
C LEU A 283 -23.38 -12.73 1.72
N ARG A 284 -22.05 -12.65 1.66
CA ARG A 284 -21.25 -13.52 0.77
C ARG A 284 -20.85 -14.86 1.40
N GLY A 285 -21.30 -15.16 2.61
CA GLY A 285 -21.03 -16.43 3.29
C GLY A 285 -19.55 -16.72 3.57
N THR A 286 -18.70 -15.69 3.72
CA THR A 286 -17.26 -15.87 3.99
C THR A 286 -16.80 -15.12 5.24
N PRO A 287 -17.16 -15.60 6.45
CA PRO A 287 -16.69 -15.02 7.70
C PRO A 287 -15.15 -14.94 7.73
N GLY A 288 -14.62 -13.80 8.17
CA GLY A 288 -13.17 -13.57 8.27
C GLY A 288 -12.45 -13.24 6.95
N ALA A 289 -13.12 -13.35 5.79
CA ALA A 289 -12.51 -12.95 4.54
C ALA A 289 -12.27 -11.43 4.52
N PRO A 290 -11.09 -10.96 4.09
CA PRO A 290 -10.76 -9.54 4.12
C PRO A 290 -11.61 -8.77 3.11
N VAL A 291 -12.13 -7.61 3.53
CA VAL A 291 -12.75 -6.62 2.65
C VAL A 291 -11.79 -5.49 2.33
N TRP A 292 -10.91 -5.15 3.28
CA TRP A 292 -10.08 -3.95 3.22
C TRP A 292 -8.58 -4.25 3.24
N GLN A 293 -7.77 -3.33 2.73
CA GLN A 293 -6.36 -3.25 3.09
C GLN A 293 -6.19 -3.03 4.59
N ARG A 294 -5.06 -3.43 5.17
CA ARG A 294 -4.78 -3.23 6.61
C ARG A 294 -4.80 -1.75 6.99
N ASN A 295 -4.06 -0.92 6.25
CA ASN A 295 -3.99 0.53 6.48
C ASN A 295 -4.94 1.29 5.55
N TYR A 296 -5.09 2.58 5.79
CA TYR A 296 -5.78 3.53 4.93
C TYR A 296 -4.87 4.75 4.69
N TYR A 297 -5.25 5.59 3.74
CA TYR A 297 -4.64 6.90 3.55
C TYR A 297 -5.39 7.94 4.37
N GLU A 298 -4.68 8.86 5.01
CA GLU A 298 -5.24 10.03 5.68
C GLU A 298 -4.39 11.28 5.43
N HIS A 299 -5.06 12.44 5.37
CA HIS A 299 -4.44 13.76 5.29
C HIS A 299 -5.27 14.77 6.07
N ILE A 300 -4.62 15.56 6.92
CA ILE A 300 -5.27 16.69 7.60
C ILE A 300 -5.36 17.87 6.65
N ILE A 301 -6.57 18.38 6.43
CA ILE A 301 -6.85 19.56 5.62
C ILE A 301 -6.70 20.80 6.50
N ARG A 302 -5.94 21.80 6.05
CA ARG A 302 -5.56 22.98 6.86
C ARG A 302 -5.88 24.33 6.19
N SER A 303 -6.52 24.28 5.02
CA SER A 303 -6.91 25.47 4.24
C SER A 303 -8.21 25.18 3.49
N GLU A 304 -9.03 26.22 3.29
CA GLU A 304 -10.26 26.12 2.48
C GLU A 304 -9.94 25.75 1.04
N ARG A 305 -8.87 26.33 0.47
CA ARG A 305 -8.39 25.97 -0.87
C ARG A 305 -8.12 24.48 -1.02
N ALA A 306 -7.50 23.85 -0.03
CA ALA A 306 -7.27 22.40 -0.04
C ALA A 306 -8.58 21.62 0.12
N LEU A 307 -9.49 22.10 0.98
CA LEU A 307 -10.81 21.50 1.18
C LEU A 307 -11.61 21.46 -0.13
N ASP A 308 -11.73 22.59 -0.81
CA ASP A 308 -12.49 22.71 -2.06
C ASP A 308 -11.86 21.87 -3.18
N ALA A 309 -10.53 21.85 -3.28
CA ALA A 309 -9.83 21.00 -4.23
C ALA A 309 -10.08 19.51 -3.98
N ILE A 310 -10.17 19.09 -2.71
CA ILE A 310 -10.49 17.70 -2.34
C ILE A 310 -11.95 17.38 -2.63
N ARG A 311 -12.90 18.28 -2.31
CA ARG A 311 -14.33 18.11 -2.65
C ARG A 311 -14.52 17.95 -4.16
N GLN A 312 -13.90 18.81 -4.96
CA GLN A 312 -13.90 18.69 -6.41
C GLN A 312 -13.27 17.37 -6.86
N TYR A 313 -12.14 16.97 -6.27
CA TYR A 313 -11.50 15.71 -6.59
C TYR A 313 -12.40 14.49 -6.33
N ILE A 314 -13.16 14.52 -5.23
CA ILE A 314 -14.13 13.48 -4.87
C ILE A 314 -15.27 13.44 -5.89
N ALA A 315 -15.88 14.58 -6.19
CA ALA A 315 -17.01 14.67 -7.12
C ALA A 315 -16.65 14.18 -8.54
N GLU A 316 -15.46 14.54 -9.03
CA GLU A 316 -14.99 14.18 -10.38
C GLU A 316 -14.35 12.77 -10.45
N ASN A 317 -14.25 12.05 -9.34
CA ASN A 317 -13.52 10.77 -9.29
C ASN A 317 -14.14 9.70 -10.21
N PRO A 318 -15.49 9.49 -10.22
CA PRO A 318 -16.13 8.53 -11.12
C PRO A 318 -15.79 8.77 -12.59
N ALA A 319 -15.91 10.01 -13.07
CA ALA A 319 -15.61 10.36 -14.47
C ALA A 319 -14.15 10.07 -14.87
N ARG A 320 -13.24 10.07 -13.89
CA ARG A 320 -11.81 9.84 -14.07
C ARG A 320 -11.36 8.44 -13.69
N TRP A 321 -12.29 7.50 -13.47
CA TRP A 321 -11.94 6.13 -13.10
C TRP A 321 -10.98 5.46 -14.09
N HIS A 322 -11.08 5.78 -15.38
CA HIS A 322 -10.18 5.31 -16.44
C HIS A 322 -8.71 5.77 -16.25
N LEU A 323 -8.44 6.75 -15.40
CA LEU A 323 -7.10 7.25 -15.05
C LEU A 323 -6.63 6.81 -13.65
N ASP A 324 -7.47 6.06 -12.92
CA ASP A 324 -7.11 5.59 -11.59
C ASP A 324 -5.98 4.56 -11.68
N ARG A 325 -4.91 4.78 -10.91
CA ARG A 325 -3.71 3.94 -10.91
C ARG A 325 -3.93 2.48 -10.50
N TYR A 326 -5.09 2.16 -9.94
CA TYR A 326 -5.50 0.84 -9.48
C TYR A 326 -6.70 0.31 -10.26
N ASN A 327 -7.18 1.02 -11.29
CA ASN A 327 -8.07 0.47 -12.29
C ASN A 327 -7.28 -0.52 -13.17
N PRO A 328 -7.72 -1.78 -13.32
CA PRO A 328 -7.09 -2.75 -14.20
C PRO A 328 -6.97 -2.27 -15.66
N ASN A 329 -7.88 -1.40 -16.09
CA ASN A 329 -7.96 -0.85 -17.45
C ASN A 329 -7.48 0.61 -17.53
N ALA A 330 -6.61 1.03 -16.61
CA ALA A 330 -6.13 2.41 -16.58
C ALA A 330 -5.41 2.80 -17.88
N VAL A 331 -5.79 3.93 -18.49
CA VAL A 331 -5.20 4.41 -19.74
C VAL A 331 -4.01 5.36 -19.51
N GLY A 332 -3.74 5.73 -18.26
CA GLY A 332 -2.66 6.64 -17.90
C GLY A 332 -2.77 7.16 -16.47
N PRO A 333 -1.81 7.97 -16.02
CA PRO A 333 -1.85 8.58 -14.70
C PRO A 333 -2.83 9.76 -14.66
N ASP A 334 -3.62 9.88 -13.59
CA ASP A 334 -4.46 11.05 -13.35
C ASP A 334 -3.63 12.33 -13.07
N PRO A 335 -3.64 13.33 -13.98
CA PRO A 335 -2.92 14.59 -13.76
C PRO A 335 -3.54 15.43 -12.64
N ARG A 336 -4.87 15.36 -12.43
CA ARG A 336 -5.56 16.12 -11.38
C ARG A 336 -5.21 15.58 -10.00
N ALA A 337 -5.12 14.26 -9.84
CA ALA A 337 -4.58 13.67 -8.62
C ALA A 337 -3.16 14.19 -8.33
N ARG A 338 -2.29 14.27 -9.35
CA ARG A 338 -0.92 14.77 -9.18
C ARG A 338 -0.89 16.22 -8.70
N ASP A 339 -1.72 17.08 -9.29
CA ASP A 339 -1.79 18.49 -8.94
C ASP A 339 -2.37 18.70 -7.53
N LEU A 340 -3.40 17.94 -7.17
CA LEU A 340 -3.91 17.89 -5.79
C LEU A 340 -2.80 17.53 -4.80
N TRP A 341 -2.01 16.48 -5.08
CA TRP A 341 -0.93 16.09 -4.19
C TRP A 341 0.17 17.13 -4.06
N ARG A 342 0.45 17.90 -5.12
CA ARG A 342 1.38 19.04 -5.05
C ARG A 342 0.82 20.16 -4.18
N LEU A 343 -0.46 20.49 -4.33
CA LEU A 343 -1.15 21.47 -3.49
C LEU A 343 -1.05 21.10 -2.00
N LEU A 344 -1.43 19.87 -1.65
CA LEU A 344 -1.41 19.38 -0.27
C LEU A 344 0.00 19.33 0.34
N GLN A 345 1.03 19.08 -0.47
CA GLN A 345 2.43 19.13 -0.01
C GLN A 345 2.93 20.56 0.21
N ASN A 346 2.50 21.51 -0.62
CA ASN A 346 2.90 22.90 -0.51
C ASN A 346 2.28 23.55 0.72
N ASP A 347 0.98 23.35 0.95
CA ASP A 347 0.28 23.86 2.15
C ASP A 347 0.91 23.35 3.46
N ALA A 348 1.50 22.16 3.45
CA ALA A 348 2.24 21.64 4.60
C ALA A 348 3.58 22.37 4.84
N ARG A 349 4.18 22.99 3.82
CA ARG A 349 5.49 23.69 3.91
C ARG A 349 5.35 25.18 4.21
N THR A 350 4.29 25.85 3.73
CA THR A 350 4.15 27.32 3.80
C THR A 350 4.05 27.86 5.24
N ARG A 351 3.73 27.02 6.24
CA ARG A 351 3.70 27.44 7.67
C ARG A 351 4.96 27.07 8.49
N SER A 352 5.95 26.40 7.90
CA SER A 352 7.22 26.14 8.61
C SER A 352 8.12 27.39 8.71
N LEU A 353 7.76 28.50 8.06
CA LEU A 353 8.55 29.73 8.01
C LEU A 353 8.06 30.83 8.97
N HIS A 354 6.96 30.63 9.69
CA HIS A 354 6.49 31.56 10.73
C HIS A 354 6.39 30.82 12.06
N GLY A 355 7.47 30.92 12.84
CA GLY A 355 7.50 30.46 14.22
C GLY A 355 6.59 31.30 15.12
N GLY A 356 6.02 30.65 16.13
CA GLY A 356 5.43 31.27 17.32
C GLY A 356 4.07 31.93 17.11
N GLY A 357 3.00 31.26 17.55
CA GLY A 357 1.69 31.87 17.71
C GLY A 357 0.57 30.85 17.77
N GLU A 358 0.03 30.62 18.96
CA GLU A 358 -1.23 29.92 19.17
C GLU A 358 -2.32 30.56 18.29
N ALA A 359 -2.85 29.79 17.35
CA ALA A 359 -4.06 30.15 16.64
C ALA A 359 -5.01 28.95 16.74
N SER A 360 -5.89 29.02 17.74
CA SER A 360 -7.04 28.13 17.87
C SER A 360 -7.89 28.20 16.59
N PRO A 361 -8.34 27.07 16.00
CA PRO A 361 -9.27 27.09 14.88
C PRO A 361 -10.58 27.72 15.34
N ARG A 362 -11.03 28.81 14.71
CA ARG A 362 -12.38 29.35 14.95
C ARG A 362 -13.42 28.34 14.44
N PRO A 363 -14.58 28.21 15.11
CA PRO A 363 -15.63 27.28 14.70
C PRO A 363 -16.19 27.66 13.33
N TYR A 364 -16.37 26.66 12.47
CA TYR A 364 -17.06 26.79 11.19
C TYR A 364 -18.57 26.81 11.44
N HIS A 365 -19.24 27.91 11.08
CA HIS A 365 -20.70 27.98 11.07
C HIS A 365 -21.24 27.41 9.74
N ASN A 366 -22.16 26.45 9.87
CA ASN A 366 -22.89 25.81 8.78
C ASN A 366 -23.70 26.82 7.95
N ALA A 367 -23.40 26.87 6.65
CA ALA A 367 -24.28 27.45 5.63
C ALA A 367 -24.57 26.37 4.56
N CYS A 368 -25.46 25.45 4.92
CA CYS A 368 -26.13 24.58 3.95
C CYS A 368 -27.47 24.14 4.56
N ARG A 369 -28.43 25.06 4.52
CA ARG A 369 -29.85 24.77 4.56
C ARG A 369 -30.47 25.48 3.36
N ASP A 370 -31.45 24.81 2.79
CA ASP A 370 -32.43 25.31 1.83
C ASP A 370 -32.01 25.21 0.36
N GLN A 371 -32.37 24.09 -0.28
CA GLN A 371 -33.05 24.04 -1.58
C GLN A 371 -33.86 22.73 -1.68
N GLU A 372 -35.06 22.73 -1.10
CA GLU A 372 -36.21 21.95 -1.57
C GLU A 372 -37.33 22.96 -1.91
N GLU A 373 -38.17 22.58 -2.88
CA GLU A 373 -39.38 23.28 -3.38
C GLU A 373 -39.14 24.43 -4.38
N ASP A 374 -39.33 24.15 -5.69
CA ASP A 374 -40.64 24.32 -6.33
C ASP A 374 -40.57 23.95 -7.83
N GLN A 375 -41.46 23.04 -8.24
CA GLN A 375 -41.94 22.91 -9.62
C GLN A 375 -43.36 23.47 -9.68
N PRO A 376 -43.76 24.12 -10.77
CA PRO A 376 -45.09 23.95 -11.33
C PRO A 376 -45.14 22.82 -12.37
#